data_AF-A0A7C7QET8-F1
#
_entry.id   AF-A0A7C7QET8-F1
#
_cell.length_a   1.000
_cell.length_b   1.000
_cell.length_c   1.000
_cell.angle_alpha   90.00
_cell.angle_beta   90.00
_cell.angle_gamma   90.00
#
_symmetry.space_group_name_H-M   'P 1'
#
loop_
_entity.id
_entity.type
_entity.pdbx_description
1 polymer ?
#
loop_
_entity_poly.entity_id
_entity_poly.type
_entity_poly.pdbx_seq_one_letter_code
_entity_poly.pdbx_strand_id
1 'polypeptide(L)'
;VEAHPPPLVRGRRIKLRYAHQGGRNPPRIVIHGNQTEAIPDVYKRYLTNGFLKQLGLEGTPIRLEFRSGKNPYAGRKNVLTRRQLEKRKRLRKFTSRK
;
A
#
# COMPACT_ATOMS: atom_id res chain seq x y z
N VAL A 1 -19.82 -0.68 11.59
CA VAL A 1 -19.57 -1.91 10.81
C VAL A 1 -18.13 -1.88 10.33
N GLU A 2 -17.20 -2.30 11.18
CA GLU A 2 -15.76 -2.31 10.89
C GLU A 2 -15.40 -3.68 10.31
N ALA A 3 -15.65 -3.87 9.01
CA ALA A 3 -15.52 -5.19 8.42
C ALA A 3 -14.09 -5.37 7.84
N HIS A 4 -13.32 -6.18 8.57
CA HIS A 4 -12.00 -6.74 8.29
C HIS A 4 -10.86 -5.73 7.95
N PRO A 5 -9.90 -5.53 8.86
CA PRO A 5 -8.77 -4.64 8.61
C PRO A 5 -7.84 -5.18 7.51
N PRO A 6 -7.25 -4.32 6.67
CA PRO A 6 -6.20 -4.75 5.75
C PRO A 6 -5.01 -5.35 6.51
N PRO A 7 -4.39 -6.43 5.99
CA PRO A 7 -3.26 -7.07 6.64
C PRO A 7 -2.04 -6.14 6.70
N LEU A 8 -1.16 -6.40 7.66
CA LEU A 8 0.14 -5.75 7.77
C LEU A 8 1.10 -6.39 6.76
N VAL A 9 1.77 -5.57 5.97
CA VAL A 9 2.82 -6.02 5.05
C VAL A 9 4.11 -5.28 5.35
N ARG A 10 5.18 -6.02 5.63
CA ARG A 10 6.51 -5.48 6.00
C ARG A 10 6.43 -4.46 7.15
N GLY A 11 5.63 -4.77 8.17
CA GLY A 11 5.47 -3.94 9.37
C GLY A 11 4.65 -2.66 9.19
N ARG A 12 4.02 -2.46 8.02
CA ARG A 12 3.15 -1.31 7.74
C ARG A 12 1.77 -1.77 7.31
N ARG A 13 0.74 -1.02 7.71
CA ARG A 13 -0.64 -1.30 7.32
C ARG A 13 -0.91 -0.72 5.93
N ILE A 14 -1.59 -1.51 5.11
CA ILE A 14 -2.10 -1.04 3.82
C ILE A 14 -3.22 -0.04 4.09
N LYS A 15 -3.12 1.16 3.51
CA LYS A 15 -4.12 2.22 3.68
C LYS A 15 -4.85 2.45 2.37
N LEU A 16 -6.08 1.96 2.28
CA LEU A 16 -7.01 2.28 1.19
C LEU A 16 -7.64 3.65 1.51
N ARG A 17 -7.62 4.57 0.56
CA ARG A 17 -8.03 5.98 0.78
C ARG A 17 -9.38 6.29 0.17
N TYR A 18 -9.54 5.98 -1.12
CA TYR A 18 -10.77 6.24 -1.85
C TYR A 18 -10.89 5.27 -3.02
N ALA A 19 -12.10 5.10 -3.52
CA ALA A 19 -12.39 4.29 -4.69
C ALA A 19 -13.29 5.08 -5.65
N HIS A 20 -13.13 4.84 -6.95
CA HIS A 20 -14.01 5.41 -7.98
C HIS A 20 -14.27 4.40 -9.09
N GLN A 21 -15.36 4.61 -9.84
CA GLN A 21 -15.69 3.80 -11.00
C GLN A 21 -14.73 4.15 -12.15
N GLY A 22 -13.94 3.19 -12.59
CA GLY A 22 -13.03 3.33 -13.74
C GLY A 22 -13.64 2.88 -15.07
N GLY A 23 -14.77 2.16 -15.05
CA GLY A 23 -15.43 1.63 -16.25
C GLY A 23 -16.77 0.96 -15.93
N ARG A 24 -17.62 0.79 -16.95
CA ARG A 24 -19.00 0.29 -16.80
C ARG A 24 -19.22 -1.16 -17.24
N ASN A 25 -18.61 -1.62 -18.33
CA ASN A 25 -18.83 -2.98 -18.83
C ASN A 25 -17.49 -3.69 -19.16
N PRO A 26 -16.97 -4.58 -18.29
CA PRO A 26 -17.48 -4.92 -16.96
C PRO A 26 -17.25 -3.79 -15.94
N PRO A 27 -18.03 -3.71 -14.83
CA PRO A 27 -17.84 -2.73 -13.77
C PRO A 27 -16.41 -2.79 -13.22
N ARG A 28 -15.70 -1.68 -13.34
CA ARG A 28 -14.31 -1.55 -12.89
C ARG A 28 -14.23 -0.55 -11.77
N ILE A 29 -13.68 -0.95 -10.64
CA ILE A 29 -13.49 -0.10 -9.47
C ILE A 29 -11.99 0.08 -9.26
N VAL A 30 -11.55 1.34 -9.27
CA VAL A 30 -10.16 1.70 -9.04
C VAL A 30 -10.03 2.20 -7.62
N ILE A 31 -9.26 1.48 -6.81
CA ILE A 31 -9.01 1.76 -5.41
C ILE A 31 -7.63 2.39 -5.27
N HIS A 32 -7.59 3.59 -4.69
CA HIS A 32 -6.37 4.32 -4.44
C HIS A 32 -5.91 4.13 -3.00
N GLY A 33 -4.60 4.00 -2.81
CA GLY A 33 -4.05 3.85 -1.48
C GLY A 33 -2.53 3.83 -1.41
N ASN A 34 -2.03 3.44 -0.24
CA ASN A 34 -0.62 3.18 0.01
C ASN A 34 -0.37 1.67 0.04
N GLN A 35 0.76 1.23 -0.52
CA GLN A 35 1.16 -0.19 -0.56
C GLN A 35 0.09 -1.10 -1.18
N THR A 36 -0.68 -0.59 -2.14
CA THR A 36 -1.79 -1.33 -2.74
C THR A 36 -1.33 -2.52 -3.60
N GLU A 37 -0.09 -2.48 -4.09
CA GLU A 37 0.57 -3.60 -4.79
C GLU A 37 0.78 -4.81 -3.88
N ALA A 38 0.90 -4.59 -2.57
CA ALA A 38 1.18 -5.62 -1.59
C ALA A 38 -0.08 -6.28 -1.01
N ILE A 39 -1.27 -5.96 -1.55
CA ILE A 39 -2.53 -6.53 -1.08
C ILE A 39 -2.58 -8.02 -1.45
N PRO A 40 -2.76 -8.94 -0.48
CA PRO A 40 -2.92 -10.35 -0.76
C PRO A 40 -4.18 -10.63 -1.55
N ASP A 41 -4.16 -11.66 -2.41
CA ASP A 41 -5.31 -11.99 -3.27
C ASP A 41 -6.57 -12.37 -2.47
N VAL A 42 -6.39 -12.94 -1.28
CA VAL A 42 -7.50 -13.21 -0.35
C VAL A 42 -8.24 -11.92 0.02
N TYR A 43 -7.51 -10.84 0.30
CA TYR A 43 -8.11 -9.55 0.63
C TYR A 43 -8.72 -8.88 -0.60
N LYS A 44 -8.17 -9.09 -1.80
CA LYS A 44 -8.80 -8.64 -3.05
C LYS A 44 -10.17 -9.30 -3.24
N ARG A 45 -10.27 -10.62 -3.03
CA ARG A 45 -11.54 -11.36 -3.10
C ARG A 45 -12.55 -10.88 -2.06
N TYR A 46 -12.09 -10.61 -0.84
CA TYR A 46 -12.92 -10.02 0.21
C TYR A 46 -13.53 -8.69 -0.24
N LEU A 47 -12.72 -7.79 -0.78
CA LEU A 47 -13.20 -6.51 -1.31
C LEU A 47 -14.16 -6.71 -2.48
N THR A 48 -13.84 -7.59 -3.43
CA THR A 48 -14.71 -7.89 -4.58
C THR A 48 -16.08 -8.37 -4.13
N ASN A 49 -16.13 -9.32 -3.20
CA ASN A 49 -17.39 -9.84 -2.65
C ASN A 49 -18.15 -8.77 -1.86
N GLY A 50 -17.44 -7.89 -1.15
CA GLY A 50 -18.03 -6.74 -0.48
C GLY A 50 -18.72 -5.78 -1.44
N PHE A 51 -18.04 -5.42 -2.55
CA PHE A 51 -18.61 -4.55 -3.57
C PHE A 51 -19.77 -5.21 -4.32
N LEU A 52 -19.66 -6.50 -4.67
CA LEU A 52 -20.76 -7.24 -5.31
C LEU A 52 -22.03 -7.21 -4.44
N LYS A 53 -21.89 -7.51 -3.15
CA LYS A 53 -23.01 -7.50 -2.19
C LYS A 53 -23.61 -6.12 -1.99
N GLN A 54 -22.77 -5.09 -1.84
CA GLN A 54 -23.28 -3.73 -1.58
C GLN A 54 -23.88 -3.06 -2.82
N LEU A 55 -23.40 -3.39 -4.02
CA LEU A 55 -23.91 -2.83 -5.27
C LEU A 55 -25.06 -3.65 -5.87
N GLY A 56 -25.39 -4.82 -5.30
CA GLY A 56 -26.45 -5.70 -5.81
C GLY A 56 -26.17 -6.21 -7.23
N LEU A 57 -24.89 -6.39 -7.57
CA LEU A 57 -24.49 -6.79 -8.92
C LEU A 57 -24.56 -8.31 -9.07
N GLU A 58 -25.44 -8.79 -9.94
CA GLU A 58 -25.57 -10.19 -10.31
C GLU A 58 -25.16 -10.40 -11.78
N GLY A 59 -24.50 -11.53 -12.06
CA GLY A 59 -24.14 -11.91 -13.42
C GLY A 59 -22.94 -11.21 -14.07
N THR A 60 -22.39 -10.13 -13.48
CA THR A 60 -21.18 -9.47 -14.00
C THR A 60 -20.04 -9.44 -12.99
N PRO A 61 -18.83 -9.95 -13.32
CA PRO A 61 -17.69 -9.86 -12.42
C PRO A 61 -17.19 -8.43 -12.26
N ILE A 62 -16.90 -7.99 -11.03
CA ILE A 62 -16.24 -6.71 -10.76
C ILE A 62 -14.73 -6.84 -10.96
N ARG A 63 -14.15 -5.93 -11.75
CA ARG A 63 -12.69 -5.80 -11.88
C ARG A 63 -12.18 -4.76 -10.88
N LEU A 64 -11.41 -5.22 -9.89
CA LEU A 64 -10.71 -4.33 -8.98
C LEU A 64 -9.32 -3.99 -9.52
N GLU A 65 -9.03 -2.70 -9.55
CA GLU A 65 -7.68 -2.21 -9.80
C GLU A 65 -7.17 -1.38 -8.66
N PHE A 66 -5.88 -1.54 -8.38
CA PHE A 66 -5.21 -0.95 -7.25
C PHE A 66 -4.17 0.05 -7.75
N ARG A 67 -4.34 1.32 -7.39
CA ARG A 67 -3.38 2.37 -7.75
C ARG A 67 -2.65 2.88 -6.52
N SER A 68 -1.34 2.73 -6.55
CA SER A 68 -0.43 3.33 -5.59
C SER A 68 -0.06 4.74 -6.06
N GLY A 69 0.07 5.69 -5.12
CA GLY A 69 0.62 7.00 -5.42
C GLY A 69 2.11 6.90 -5.75
N LYS A 70 2.59 7.67 -6.73
CA LYS A 70 4.03 7.75 -7.04
C LYS A 70 4.77 8.39 -5.86
N ASN A 71 5.79 7.72 -5.33
CA ASN A 71 6.64 8.30 -4.29
C ASN A 71 7.68 9.24 -4.94
N PRO A 72 7.63 10.57 -4.70
CA PRO A 72 8.58 11.51 -5.31
C PRO A 72 10.02 11.38 -4.80
N TYR A 73 10.23 10.62 -3.71
CA TYR A 73 11.54 10.32 -3.15
C TYR A 73 12.07 8.94 -3.57
N ALA A 74 11.34 8.19 -4.40
CA ALA A 74 11.80 6.90 -4.90
C ALA A 74 13.14 7.08 -5.65
N GLY A 75 14.14 6.28 -5.30
CA GLY A 75 15.46 6.32 -5.92
C GLY A 75 16.40 7.43 -5.41
N ARG A 76 15.94 8.37 -4.57
CA ARG A 76 16.83 9.36 -3.95
C ARG A 76 17.72 8.67 -2.91
N LYS A 77 19.02 8.60 -3.17
CA LYS A 77 20.00 8.14 -2.17
C LYS A 77 20.17 9.24 -1.12
N ASN A 78 19.97 8.91 0.15
CA ASN A 78 20.29 9.82 1.25
C ASN A 78 21.82 9.87 1.43
N VAL A 79 22.46 10.80 0.73
CA VAL A 79 23.89 11.04 0.89
C VAL A 79 24.11 11.72 2.23
N LEU A 80 24.72 10.98 3.16
CA LEU A 80 25.03 11.50 4.48
C LEU A 80 25.96 12.71 4.36
N THR A 81 25.62 13.79 5.06
CA THR A 81 26.49 14.97 5.12
C THR A 81 27.82 14.60 5.78
N ARG A 82 28.90 15.33 5.49
CA ARG A 82 30.23 15.12 6.10
C ARG A 82 30.16 14.99 7.63
N ARG A 83 29.40 15.87 8.29
CA ARG A 83 29.14 15.84 9.74
C ARG A 83 28.45 14.55 10.21
N GLN A 84 27.49 14.03 9.43
CA GLN A 84 26.78 12.80 9.75
C GLN A 84 27.69 11.57 9.60
N LEU A 85 28.55 11.57 8.56
CA LEU A 85 29.57 10.55 8.37
C LEU A 85 30.57 10.53 9.53
N GLU A 86 31.09 11.69 9.92
CA GLU A 86 32.02 11.83 11.05
C GLU A 86 31.38 11.40 12.38
N LYS A 87 30.13 11.80 12.64
CA LYS A 87 29.37 11.36 13.83
C LYS A 87 29.21 9.83 13.85
N ARG A 88 28.85 9.22 12.72
CA ARG A 88 28.69 7.75 12.60
C ARG A 88 30.02 7.02 12.81
N LYS A 89 31.13 7.54 12.28
CA LYS A 89 32.49 7.00 12.51
C LYS A 89 32.87 7.05 13.99
N ARG A 90 32.64 8.19 14.66
CA ARG A 90 32.91 8.36 16.10
C ARG A 90 32.11 7.37 16.94
N LEU A 91 30.81 7.25 16.69
CA LEU A 91 29.94 6.30 17.39
C LEU A 91 30.41 4.86 17.20
N ARG A 92 30.71 4.44 15.96
CA ARG A 92 31.24 3.09 15.68
C ARG A 92 32.51 2.77 16.48
N LYS A 93 33.46 3.71 16.54
CA LYS A 93 34.72 3.55 17.30
C LYS A 93 34.49 3.40 18.81
N PHE A 94 33.46 4.06 19.33
CA PHE A 94 33.10 3.96 20.74
C PHE A 94 32.42 2.62 21.05
N THR A 95 31.45 2.20 20.23
CA THR A 95 30.72 0.94 20.44
C THR A 95 31.60 -0.30 20.21
N SER A 96 32.58 -0.25 19.31
CA SER A 96 33.47 -1.40 19.04
C SER A 96 34.60 -1.59 20.06
N ARG A 97 34.76 -0.66 21.01
CA ARG A 97 35.77 -0.73 22.07
C ARG A 97 35.24 -1.39 23.36
N LYS A 98 33.95 -1.71 23.39
CA LYS A 98 33.26 -2.37 24.49
C LYS A 98 32.94 -3.80 24.05
#